data_AF-R8W1I9-F1
#
_entry.id   AF-R8W1I9-F1
#
_cell.length_a   1.000
_cell.length_b   1.000
_cell.length_c   1.000
_cell.angle_alpha   90.00
_cell.angle_beta   90.00
_cell.angle_gamma   90.00
#
_symmetry.space_group_name_H-M   'P 1'
#
loop_
_entity.id
_entity.type
_entity.pdbx_description
1 polymer ?
#
loop_
_entity_poly.entity_id
_entity_poly.type
_entity_poly.pdbx_seq_one_letter_code
_entity_poly.pdbx_strand_id
1 'polypeptide(L)'
;MVFACRNEQLPGEVRLSHKLNGLLTALLDDSPAPEEQDEARSPVAIAAKFIREHYPEPISLADVAQCVHMSQYHFSRLFKRECGYSPHEYIILVRINRAKHLLKTTDLPVKIIAQNVGYQNVTTFTNAFSNRVGLSPSAFRRYPV
;
A
#
# COMPACT_ATOMS: atom_id res chain seq x y z
N MET A 1 55.05 16.39 -21.54
CA MET A 1 55.16 16.05 -20.10
C MET A 1 53.76 16.18 -19.50
N VAL A 2 52.88 15.21 -19.75
CA VAL A 2 52.62 14.00 -18.93
C VAL A 2 52.17 14.36 -17.51
N PHE A 3 50.85 14.44 -17.31
CA PHE A 3 50.18 13.90 -16.13
C PHE A 3 48.91 13.19 -16.59
N ALA A 4 49.07 11.92 -16.93
CA ALA A 4 48.01 10.92 -16.83
C ALA A 4 47.98 10.42 -15.38
N CYS A 5 46.78 10.30 -14.80
CA CYS A 5 46.37 9.72 -13.50
C CYS A 5 45.30 10.63 -12.89
N ARG A 6 44.05 10.23 -12.59
CA ARG A 6 43.49 8.92 -12.32
C ARG A 6 42.01 8.93 -12.71
N ASN A 7 41.60 7.86 -13.39
CA ASN A 7 40.25 7.36 -13.36
C ASN A 7 39.98 6.89 -11.93
N GLU A 8 39.34 7.73 -11.11
CA GLU A 8 38.93 7.35 -9.76
C GLU A 8 37.75 6.38 -9.86
N GLN A 9 38.09 5.11 -10.01
CA GLN A 9 37.18 4.00 -9.75
C GLN A 9 36.71 4.14 -8.30
N LEU A 10 35.53 4.74 -8.10
CA LEU A 10 34.92 4.83 -6.78
C LEU A 10 34.83 3.43 -6.15
N PRO A 11 35.12 3.27 -4.84
CA PRO A 11 35.06 1.99 -4.15
C PRO A 11 33.72 1.29 -4.43
N GLY A 12 33.73 -0.04 -4.60
CA GLY A 12 32.53 -0.80 -5.02
C GLY A 12 31.27 -0.52 -4.19
N GLU A 13 31.44 -0.20 -2.91
CA GLU A 13 30.37 0.21 -1.99
C GLU A 13 29.73 1.55 -2.36
N VAL A 14 30.54 2.53 -2.79
CA VAL A 14 30.07 3.85 -3.23
C VAL A 14 29.33 3.72 -4.56
N ARG A 15 29.77 2.82 -5.46
CA ARG A 15 29.05 2.56 -6.72
C ARG A 15 27.71 1.88 -6.50
N LEU A 16 27.63 0.94 -5.55
CA LEU A 16 26.37 0.30 -5.17
C LEU A 16 25.44 1.31 -4.50
N SER A 17 25.95 2.11 -3.56
CA SER A 17 25.19 3.17 -2.90
C SER A 17 24.67 4.20 -3.89
N HIS A 18 25.48 4.66 -4.85
CA HIS A 18 25.03 5.58 -5.89
C HIS A 18 23.99 4.96 -6.82
N LYS A 19 24.12 3.68 -7.19
CA LYS A 19 23.08 2.98 -7.97
C LYS A 19 21.79 2.82 -7.19
N LEU A 20 21.89 2.43 -5.92
CA LEU A 20 20.75 2.29 -5.03
C LEU A 20 20.05 3.62 -4.82
N ASN A 21 20.80 4.69 -4.59
CA ASN A 21 20.28 6.05 -4.48
C ASN A 21 19.66 6.52 -5.80
N GLY A 22 20.27 6.25 -6.95
CA GLY A 22 19.67 6.59 -8.25
C GLY A 22 18.36 5.85 -8.51
N LEU A 23 18.28 4.56 -8.12
CA LEU A 23 17.03 3.79 -8.17
C LEU A 23 16.00 4.31 -7.17
N LEU A 24 16.41 4.66 -5.95
CA LEU A 24 15.54 5.25 -4.94
C LEU A 24 15.01 6.61 -5.38
N THR A 25 15.85 7.47 -5.97
CA THR A 25 15.44 8.76 -6.53
C THR A 25 14.45 8.54 -7.67
N ALA A 26 14.68 7.57 -8.56
CA ALA A 26 13.74 7.23 -9.62
C ALA A 26 12.42 6.64 -9.11
N LEU A 27 12.41 5.96 -7.95
CA LEU A 27 11.19 5.47 -7.29
C LEU A 27 10.48 6.53 -6.44
N LEU A 28 11.16 7.62 -6.10
CA LEU A 28 10.66 8.74 -5.28
C LEU A 28 10.26 9.96 -6.11
N ASP A 29 10.74 10.07 -7.35
CA ASP A 29 10.21 11.00 -8.35
C ASP A 29 8.80 10.55 -8.72
N ASP A 30 7.80 11.17 -8.09
CA ASP A 30 6.36 11.09 -8.39
C ASP A 30 6.04 11.76 -9.75
N SER A 31 7.02 11.80 -10.67
CA SER A 31 6.86 12.33 -12.01
C SER A 31 6.28 11.23 -12.88
N PRO A 32 5.10 11.45 -13.48
CA PRO A 32 4.47 10.43 -14.29
C PRO A 32 5.39 9.92 -15.37
N ALA A 33 5.79 8.65 -15.30
CA ALA A 33 6.37 7.99 -16.46
C ALA A 33 5.36 8.11 -17.62
N PRO A 34 5.80 8.22 -18.89
CA PRO A 34 4.89 8.38 -20.04
C PRO A 34 3.83 7.27 -20.19
N GLU A 35 3.96 6.16 -19.45
CA GLU A 35 3.05 5.01 -19.39
C GLU A 35 1.83 5.23 -18.46
N GLU A 36 1.82 6.26 -17.60
CA GLU A 36 0.76 6.46 -16.58
C GLU A 36 -0.61 6.87 -17.13
N GLN A 37 -0.69 7.31 -18.39
CA GLN A 37 -1.96 7.76 -18.98
C GLN A 37 -2.94 6.61 -19.27
N ASP A 38 -2.44 5.40 -19.51
CA ASP A 38 -3.27 4.21 -19.73
C ASP A 38 -3.57 3.47 -18.41
N GLU A 39 -2.63 3.46 -17.46
CA GLU A 39 -2.87 2.93 -16.11
C GLU A 39 -3.95 3.73 -15.36
N ALA A 40 -3.96 5.07 -15.49
CA ALA A 40 -4.98 5.93 -14.90
C ALA A 40 -6.41 5.65 -15.42
N ARG A 41 -6.54 4.97 -16.58
CA ARG A 41 -7.83 4.59 -17.18
C ARG A 41 -8.20 3.12 -16.90
N SER A 42 -7.32 2.34 -16.29
CA SER A 42 -7.62 0.95 -15.95
C SER A 42 -8.77 0.87 -14.94
N PRO A 43 -9.81 0.03 -15.18
CA PRO A 43 -10.86 -0.22 -14.21
C PRO A 43 -10.31 -0.62 -12.84
N VAL A 44 -9.19 -1.35 -12.80
CA VAL A 44 -8.57 -1.77 -11.54
C VAL A 44 -7.94 -0.60 -10.80
N ALA A 45 -7.28 0.33 -11.50
CA ALA A 45 -6.71 1.52 -10.89
C ALA A 45 -7.78 2.45 -10.31
N ILE A 46 -8.88 2.65 -11.05
CA ILE A 46 -10.05 3.42 -10.60
C ILE A 46 -10.67 2.79 -9.35
N ALA A 47 -10.92 1.48 -9.38
CA ALA A 47 -11.45 0.75 -8.23
C ALA A 47 -10.50 0.79 -7.01
N ALA A 48 -9.19 0.64 -7.23
CA ALA A 48 -8.21 0.70 -6.16
C ALA A 48 -8.14 2.10 -5.52
N LYS A 49 -8.26 3.16 -6.33
CA LYS A 49 -8.38 4.54 -5.85
C LYS A 49 -9.64 4.73 -5.03
N PHE A 50 -10.80 4.30 -5.55
CA PHE A 50 -12.07 4.36 -4.84
C PHE A 50 -11.98 3.68 -3.46
N ILE A 51 -11.40 2.47 -3.39
CA ILE A 51 -11.18 1.75 -2.13
C ILE A 51 -10.27 2.54 -1.18
N ARG A 52 -9.18 3.15 -1.66
CA ARG A 52 -8.27 3.95 -0.81
C ARG A 52 -8.93 5.20 -0.24
N GLU A 53 -9.92 5.76 -0.93
CA GLU A 53 -10.65 6.94 -0.47
C GLU A 53 -11.77 6.57 0.52
N HIS A 54 -12.40 5.40 0.36
CA HIS A 54 -13.59 5.00 1.11
C HIS A 54 -13.39 3.80 2.05
N TYR A 55 -12.17 3.29 2.25
CA TYR A 55 -11.93 2.12 3.12
C TYR A 55 -12.49 2.23 4.55
N PRO A 56 -12.61 3.41 5.21
CA PRO A 56 -13.20 3.47 6.54
C PRO A 56 -14.69 3.15 6.55
N GLU A 57 -15.36 3.28 5.40
CA GLU A 57 -16.80 3.11 5.26
C GLU A 57 -17.15 1.63 5.01
N PRO A 58 -18.42 1.22 5.26
CA PRO A 58 -18.91 -0.11 4.88
C PRO A 58 -19.04 -0.21 3.35
N ILE A 59 -17.93 -0.46 2.67
CA ILE A 59 -17.88 -0.68 1.22
C ILE A 59 -18.07 -2.16 0.86
N SER A 60 -18.95 -2.43 -0.09
CA SER A 60 -19.23 -3.76 -0.61
C SER A 60 -18.57 -3.99 -1.97
N LEU A 61 -18.49 -5.26 -2.40
CA LEU A 61 -18.04 -5.60 -3.77
C LEU A 61 -18.93 -4.95 -4.84
N ALA A 62 -20.22 -4.80 -4.56
CA ALA A 62 -21.17 -4.18 -5.47
C ALA A 62 -20.83 -2.71 -5.71
N ASP A 63 -20.51 -1.96 -4.65
CA ASP A 63 -20.19 -0.53 -4.73
C ASP A 63 -18.94 -0.30 -5.59
N VAL A 64 -17.91 -1.11 -5.38
CA VAL A 64 -16.66 -1.00 -6.15
C VAL A 64 -16.87 -1.41 -7.61
N ALA A 65 -17.63 -2.47 -7.86
CA ALA A 65 -17.94 -2.91 -9.22
C ALA A 65 -18.79 -1.89 -9.99
N GLN A 66 -19.69 -1.19 -9.30
CA GLN A 66 -20.53 -0.13 -9.86
C GLN A 66 -19.70 1.10 -10.25
N CYS A 67 -18.68 1.46 -9.46
CA CYS A 67 -17.74 2.55 -9.77
C CYS A 67 -17.04 2.36 -11.12
N VAL A 68 -16.88 1.12 -11.57
CA VAL A 68 -16.23 0.78 -12.84
C VAL A 68 -17.19 0.20 -13.88
N HIS A 69 -18.50 0.29 -13.64
CA HIS A 69 -19.57 -0.17 -14.52
C HIS A 69 -19.45 -1.66 -14.95
N MET A 70 -19.03 -2.54 -14.03
CA MET A 70 -18.88 -3.97 -14.28
C MET A 70 -19.81 -4.81 -13.39
N SER A 71 -20.11 -6.03 -13.82
CA SER A 71 -20.71 -7.02 -12.93
C SER A 71 -19.71 -7.42 -11.83
N GLN A 72 -20.21 -7.76 -10.64
CA GLN A 72 -19.38 -8.15 -9.49
C GLN A 72 -18.46 -9.35 -9.82
N TYR A 73 -18.96 -10.31 -10.61
CA TYR A 73 -18.20 -11.49 -11.00
C TYR A 73 -17.01 -11.14 -11.91
N HIS A 74 -17.27 -10.37 -12.99
CA HIS A 74 -16.20 -9.95 -13.91
C HIS A 74 -15.19 -9.06 -13.21
N PHE A 75 -15.66 -8.10 -12.41
CA PHE A 75 -14.79 -7.22 -11.65
C PHE A 75 -13.90 -7.98 -10.68
N SER A 76 -14.46 -8.89 -9.87
CA SER A 76 -13.68 -9.67 -8.89
C SER A 76 -12.58 -10.52 -9.56
N ARG A 77 -12.90 -11.15 -10.70
CA ARG A 77 -11.93 -11.92 -11.50
C ARG A 77 -10.83 -11.03 -12.07
N LEU A 78 -11.20 -9.90 -12.67
CA LEU A 78 -10.26 -8.93 -13.23
C LEU A 78 -9.35 -8.37 -12.14
N PHE A 79 -9.93 -7.84 -11.07
CA PHE A 79 -9.20 -7.23 -9.96
C PHE A 79 -8.22 -8.22 -9.31
N LYS A 80 -8.64 -9.47 -9.11
CA LYS A 80 -7.73 -10.51 -8.58
C LYS A 80 -6.60 -10.87 -9.55
N ARG A 81 -6.86 -10.88 -10.86
CA ARG A 81 -5.82 -11.15 -11.86
C ARG A 81 -4.76 -10.05 -11.89
N GLU A 82 -5.18 -8.79 -11.85
CA GLU A 82 -4.28 -7.64 -11.95
C GLU A 82 -3.60 -7.30 -10.60
N CYS A 83 -4.35 -7.29 -9.49
CA CYS A 83 -3.82 -6.92 -8.17
C CYS A 83 -3.30 -8.11 -7.34
N GLY A 84 -3.55 -9.35 -7.74
CA GLY A 84 -3.23 -10.55 -6.96
C GLY A 84 -4.15 -10.82 -5.75
N TYR A 85 -5.03 -9.87 -5.41
CA TYR A 85 -5.97 -9.96 -4.28
C TYR A 85 -7.41 -9.83 -4.76
N SER A 86 -8.34 -10.53 -4.13
CA SER A 86 -9.76 -10.19 -4.31
C SER A 86 -10.04 -8.76 -3.79
N PRO A 87 -11.09 -8.09 -4.29
CA PRO A 87 -11.45 -6.74 -3.82
C PRO A 87 -11.62 -6.68 -2.29
N HIS A 88 -12.25 -7.68 -1.69
CA HIS A 88 -12.41 -7.77 -0.24
C HIS A 88 -11.07 -7.91 0.50
N GLU A 89 -10.16 -8.75 0.02
CA GLU A 89 -8.83 -8.89 0.63
C GLU A 89 -8.02 -7.59 0.54
N TYR A 90 -8.17 -6.86 -0.56
CA TYR A 90 -7.51 -5.58 -0.78
C TYR A 90 -8.06 -4.49 0.14
N ILE A 91 -9.37 -4.43 0.38
CA ILE A 91 -9.97 -3.53 1.40
C ILE A 91 -9.35 -3.81 2.76
N ILE A 92 -9.26 -5.08 3.17
CA ILE A 92 -8.62 -5.45 4.45
C ILE A 92 -7.14 -5.02 4.44
N LEU A 93 -6.42 -5.21 3.33
CA LEU A 93 -5.01 -4.81 3.22
C LEU A 93 -4.84 -3.31 3.45
N VAL A 94 -5.65 -2.47 2.79
CA VAL A 94 -5.64 -1.01 2.96
C VAL A 94 -5.93 -0.64 4.42
N ARG A 95 -6.97 -1.22 5.03
CA ARG A 95 -7.34 -0.99 6.43
C ARG A 95 -6.20 -1.35 7.40
N ILE A 96 -5.58 -2.51 7.22
CA ILE A 96 -4.47 -2.96 8.07
C ILE A 96 -3.24 -2.06 7.89
N ASN A 97 -2.91 -1.67 6.66
CA ASN A 97 -1.78 -0.75 6.42
C ASN A 97 -2.02 0.61 7.08
N ARG A 98 -3.24 1.17 6.99
CA ARG A 98 -3.58 2.39 7.72
C ARG A 98 -3.48 2.20 9.23
N ALA A 99 -3.96 1.07 9.75
CA ALA A 99 -3.88 0.78 11.18
C ALA A 99 -2.44 0.68 11.67
N LYS A 100 -1.55 0.05 10.92
CA LYS A 100 -0.10 -0.01 11.22
C LYS A 100 0.48 1.40 11.33
N HIS A 101 0.16 2.28 10.38
CA HIS A 101 0.60 3.67 10.43
C HIS A 101 0.10 4.37 11.70
N LEU A 102 -1.20 4.35 11.98
CA LEU A 102 -1.78 4.99 13.17
C LEU A 102 -1.23 4.44 14.48
N LEU A 103 -0.94 3.14 14.56
CA LEU A 103 -0.36 2.50 15.74
C LEU A 103 1.06 3.00 16.03
N LYS A 104 1.81 3.40 14.99
CA LYS A 104 3.19 3.89 15.10
C LYS A 104 3.30 5.41 15.26
N THR A 105 2.37 6.16 14.66
CA THR A 105 2.44 7.62 14.61
C THR A 105 1.55 8.32 15.62
N THR A 106 0.70 7.59 16.35
CA THR A 106 -0.25 8.17 17.30
C THR A 106 -0.40 7.33 18.57
N ASP A 107 -0.82 7.99 19.65
CA ASP A 107 -1.18 7.36 20.93
C ASP A 107 -2.65 6.95 21.03
N LEU A 108 -3.40 6.99 19.93
CA LEU A 108 -4.83 6.67 19.93
C LEU A 108 -5.10 5.26 20.51
N PRO A 109 -6.15 5.07 21.32
CA PRO A 109 -6.51 3.74 21.79
C PRO A 109 -6.81 2.79 20.62
N VAL A 110 -6.48 1.51 20.76
CA VAL A 110 -6.70 0.48 19.73
C VAL A 110 -8.16 0.46 19.25
N LYS A 111 -9.11 0.73 20.17
CA LYS A 111 -10.54 0.86 19.85
C LYS A 111 -10.86 1.98 18.88
N ILE A 112 -10.24 3.14 19.06
CA ILE A 112 -10.44 4.29 18.18
C ILE A 112 -9.79 4.03 16.83
N ILE A 113 -8.61 3.39 16.80
CA ILE A 113 -7.96 3.00 15.55
C ILE A 113 -8.83 2.00 14.77
N ALA A 114 -9.41 1.00 15.43
CA ALA A 114 -10.31 0.04 14.79
C ALA A 114 -11.49 0.75 14.10
N GLN A 115 -12.11 1.72 14.78
CA GLN A 115 -13.21 2.53 14.22
C GLN A 115 -12.74 3.38 13.04
N ASN A 116 -11.61 4.08 13.17
CA ASN A 116 -11.05 4.93 12.11
C ASN A 116 -10.66 4.17 10.84
N VAL A 117 -10.36 2.87 10.95
CA VAL A 117 -10.04 2.02 9.79
C VAL A 117 -11.22 1.14 9.36
N GLY A 118 -12.43 1.45 9.81
CA GLY A 118 -13.67 0.85 9.30
C GLY A 118 -14.09 -0.47 9.94
N TYR A 119 -13.63 -0.77 11.15
CA TYR A 119 -14.13 -1.89 11.95
C TYR A 119 -15.07 -1.40 13.05
N GLN A 120 -16.29 -1.93 13.05
CA GLN A 120 -17.28 -1.66 14.11
C GLN A 120 -16.90 -2.33 15.44
N ASN A 121 -16.18 -3.46 15.38
CA ASN A 121 -15.82 -4.27 16.54
C ASN A 121 -14.29 -4.44 16.64
N VAL A 122 -13.74 -4.11 17.82
CA VAL A 122 -12.32 -4.25 18.17
C VAL A 122 -11.80 -5.67 18.06
N THR A 123 -12.60 -6.66 18.43
CA THR A 123 -12.23 -8.08 18.38
C THR A 123 -12.03 -8.51 16.92
N THR A 124 -12.96 -8.12 16.04
CA THR A 124 -12.84 -8.38 14.60
C THR A 124 -11.60 -7.73 14.01
N PHE A 125 -11.35 -6.45 14.37
CA PHE A 125 -10.13 -5.75 13.97
C PHE A 125 -8.87 -6.47 14.48
N THR A 126 -8.83 -6.82 15.75
CA THR A 126 -7.65 -7.45 16.39
C THR A 126 -7.32 -8.79 15.75
N ASN A 127 -8.34 -9.60 15.45
CA ASN A 127 -8.15 -10.88 14.75
C ASN A 127 -7.65 -10.66 13.33
N ALA A 128 -8.29 -9.75 12.56
CA ALA A 128 -7.88 -9.45 11.20
C ALA A 128 -6.43 -8.90 11.13
N PHE A 129 -6.08 -8.01 12.07
CA PHE A 129 -4.74 -7.45 12.19
C PHE A 129 -3.72 -8.53 12.55
N SER A 130 -3.98 -9.32 13.60
CA SER A 130 -3.04 -10.36 14.06
C SER A 130 -2.83 -11.44 13.00
N ASN A 131 -3.88 -11.86 12.30
CA ASN A 131 -3.77 -12.84 11.22
C ASN A 131 -2.91 -12.34 10.05
N ARG A 132 -2.92 -11.04 9.76
CA ARG A 132 -2.16 -10.44 8.65
C ARG A 132 -0.74 -10.02 9.05
N VAL A 133 -0.55 -9.60 10.31
CA VAL A 133 0.70 -8.99 10.79
C VAL A 133 1.53 -9.95 11.64
N GLY A 134 0.92 -11.00 12.20
CA GLY A 134 1.55 -11.94 13.13
C GLY A 134 1.67 -11.44 14.57
N LEU A 135 1.29 -10.20 14.84
CA LEU A 135 1.33 -9.57 16.16
C LEU A 135 -0.01 -8.90 16.47
N SER A 136 -0.37 -8.83 17.76
CA SER A 136 -1.52 -8.01 18.17
C SER A 136 -1.24 -6.52 17.95
N PRO A 137 -2.28 -5.68 17.76
CA PRO A 137 -2.11 -4.23 17.58
C PRO A 137 -1.26 -3.57 18.67
N SER A 138 -1.51 -3.92 19.94
CA SER A 138 -0.75 -3.38 21.08
C SER A 138 0.70 -3.85 21.11
N ALA A 139 0.97 -5.10 20.72
CA ALA A 139 2.35 -5.61 20.60
C ALA A 139 3.07 -4.94 19.43
N PHE A 140 2.40 -4.79 18.29
CA PHE A 140 2.94 -4.09 17.12
C PHE A 140 3.31 -2.64 17.43
N ARG A 141 2.50 -1.91 18.22
CA ARG A 141 2.83 -0.55 18.67
C ARG A 141 4.18 -0.48 19.40
N ARG A 142 4.42 -1.39 20.34
CA ARG A 142 5.65 -1.40 21.15
C ARG A 142 6.89 -1.88 20.40
N TYR A 143 6.73 -2.50 19.24
CA TYR A 143 7.86 -2.96 18.45
C TYR A 143 8.69 -1.75 17.95
N PRO A 144 10.02 -1.74 18.08
CA PRO A 144 10.84 -0.66 17.54
C PRO A 144 10.74 -0.63 16.00
N VAL A 145 10.81 0.57 15.40
CA VAL A 145 10.90 0.77 13.95
C VAL A 145 12.34 0.93 13.52
#